data_AF-A0A3A4U7M3-F1
#
_entry.id   AF-A0A3A4U7M3-F1
#
_cell.length_a   1.000
_cell.length_b   1.000
_cell.length_c   1.000
_cell.angle_alpha   90.00
_cell.angle_beta   90.00
_cell.angle_gamma   90.00
#
_symmetry.space_group_name_H-M   'P 1'
#
loop_
_entity.id
_entity.type
_entity.pdbx_description
1 polymer ?
#
loop_
_entity_poly.entity_id
_entity_poly.type
_entity_poly.pdbx_seq_one_letter_code
_entity_poly.pdbx_strand_id
1 'polypeptide(L)' 'MKGTIVSAWKDGTDAYLAVRVEETDGAVEYIASVPLALLAGLTPAKQKAALVAAVKAARDAQRVMAPAVLAHVGEVDL' A
#
# COMPACT_ATOMS: atom_id res chain seq x y z
N MET A 1 12.42 10.01 1.29
CA MET A 1 11.50 8.86 1.41
C MET A 1 12.08 7.75 2.27
N LYS A 2 11.33 7.34 3.30
CA LYS A 2 11.67 6.23 4.22
C LYS A 2 10.58 5.15 4.15
N GLY A 3 10.98 3.89 4.23
CA GLY A 3 10.07 2.74 4.32
C GLY A 3 10.39 1.91 5.56
N THR A 4 9.37 1.56 6.35
CA THR A 4 9.50 0.77 7.58
C THR A 4 8.52 -0.40 7.53
N ILE A 5 8.99 -1.62 7.83
CA ILE A 5 8.11 -2.78 8.01
C ILE A 5 7.38 -2.62 9.36
N VAL A 6 6.05 -2.69 9.36
CA VAL A 6 5.24 -2.54 10.57
C VAL A 6 4.56 -3.82 11.03
N SER A 7 4.35 -4.78 10.12
CA SER A 7 3.85 -6.12 10.46
C SER A 7 4.20 -7.13 9.36
N ALA A 8 4.24 -8.40 9.73
CA ALA A 8 4.39 -9.53 8.81
C ALA A 8 3.39 -10.62 9.21
N TRP A 9 2.73 -11.24 8.23
CA TRP A 9 1.82 -12.36 8.46
C TRP A 9 1.84 -13.32 7.28
N LYS A 10 1.22 -14.48 7.50
CA LYS A 10 1.03 -15.50 6.48
C LYS A 10 -0.47 -15.77 6.36
N ASP A 11 -0.95 -15.93 5.14
CA ASP A 11 -2.31 -16.35 4.83
C ASP A 11 -2.23 -17.48 3.78
N GLY A 12 -2.70 -18.67 4.14
CA GLY A 12 -2.52 -19.87 3.33
C GLY A 12 -1.05 -20.18 3.02
N THR A 13 -0.69 -20.25 1.74
CA THR A 13 0.69 -20.45 1.27
C THR A 13 1.48 -19.15 1.16
N ASP A 14 0.81 -18.00 1.22
CA ASP A 14 1.38 -16.70 0.91
C ASP A 14 1.82 -15.95 2.18
N ALA A 15 2.95 -15.27 2.09
CA ALA A 15 3.47 -14.45 3.16
C ALA A 15 3.49 -12.97 2.74
N TYR A 16 3.16 -12.09 3.66
CA TYR A 16 2.90 -10.68 3.42
C TYR A 16 3.69 -9.80 4.39
N LEU A 17 4.08 -8.62 3.92
CA LEU A 17 4.63 -7.54 4.74
C LEU A 17 3.71 -6.32 4.66
N ALA A 18 3.27 -5.80 5.80
CA ALA A 18 2.76 -4.43 5.87
C ALA A 18 3.93 -3.46 5.96
N VAL A 19 4.00 -2.53 5.02
CA VAL A 19 5.06 -1.52 4.94
C VAL A 19 4.45 -0.13 5.05
N ARG A 20 4.99 0.67 5.95
CA ARG A 20 4.72 2.11 6.07
C ARG A 20 5.72 2.89 5.22
N VAL A 21 5.23 3.73 4.31
CA VAL A 21 6.06 4.63 3.48
C VAL A 21 5.77 6.08 3.84
N GLU A 22 6.83 6.84 4.09
CA GLU A 22 6.81 8.28 4.35
C GLU A 22 7.44 9.01 3.16
N GLU A 23 6.67 9.90 2.52
CA GLU A 23 7.17 10.74 1.43
C GLU A 23 8.07 11.86 1.96
N THR A 24 8.95 12.40 1.11
CA THR A 24 10.02 13.32 1.51
C THR A 24 9.49 14.67 2.04
N ASP A 25 8.22 14.92 1.73
CA ASP A 25 7.37 16.06 2.00
C ASP A 25 6.71 15.95 3.39
N GLY A 26 6.89 14.83 4.09
CA GLY A 26 6.61 14.62 5.52
C GLY A 26 5.15 14.41 5.92
N ALA A 27 4.17 14.83 5.11
CA ALA A 27 2.77 14.80 5.52
C ALA A 27 2.03 13.48 5.24
N VAL A 28 2.66 12.56 4.52
CA VAL A 28 1.93 11.48 3.84
C VAL A 28 2.50 10.13 4.21
N GLU A 29 1.73 9.38 5.02
CA GLU A 29 2.02 8.00 5.40
C GLU A 29 1.05 7.02 4.73
N TYR A 30 1.59 5.97 4.13
CA TYR A 30 0.80 4.88 3.53
C TYR A 30 1.20 3.54 4.09
N ILE A 31 0.21 2.71 4.43
CA ILE A 31 0.40 1.32 4.84
C ILE A 31 -0.29 0.42 3.82
N ALA A 32 0.47 -0.47 3.20
CA ALA A 32 -0.09 -1.53 2.37
C ALA A 32 0.63 -2.86 2.62
N SER A 33 -0.04 -3.96 2.28
CA SER A 33 0.52 -5.30 2.30
C SER A 33 1.21 -5.60 0.96
N VAL A 34 2.38 -6.22 1.02
CA VAL A 34 3.12 -6.69 -0.17
C VAL A 34 3.44 -8.18 -0.02
N PRO A 35 3.09 -9.02 -1.01
CA PRO A 35 3.49 -10.43 -1.01
C PRO A 35 5.00 -10.60 -1.07
N LEU A 36 5.57 -11.43 -0.20
CA LEU A 36 7.01 -11.71 -0.16
C LEU A 36 7.54 -12.33 -1.46
N ALA A 37 6.70 -13.05 -2.21
CA ALA A 37 7.06 -13.62 -3.50
C ALA A 37 7.52 -12.56 -4.51
N LEU A 38 6.96 -11.34 -4.45
CA LEU A 38 7.36 -10.22 -5.33
C LEU A 38 8.74 -9.65 -4.98
N LEU A 39 9.29 -10.00 -3.82
CA LEU A 39 10.58 -9.51 -3.32
C LEU A 39 11.69 -10.56 -3.46
N ALA A 40 11.33 -11.80 -3.78
CA ALA A 40 12.25 -12.92 -3.86
C ALA A 40 13.30 -12.71 -4.97
N GLY A 41 14.58 -12.99 -4.66
CA GLY A 41 15.69 -12.88 -5.61
C GLY A 41 16.10 -11.44 -5.97
N LEU A 42 15.43 -10.43 -5.44
CA LEU A 42 15.80 -9.03 -5.65
C LEU A 42 16.91 -8.59 -4.68
N THR A 43 17.82 -7.74 -5.17
CA THR A 43 18.77 -7.03 -4.30
C THR A 43 18.03 -6.12 -3.29
N PRO A 44 18.62 -5.78 -2.13
CA PRO A 44 17.97 -4.91 -1.14
C PRO A 44 17.46 -3.57 -1.71
N ALA A 45 18.21 -2.94 -2.63
CA ALA A 45 17.79 -1.71 -3.29
C ALA A 45 16.54 -1.90 -4.17
N LYS A 46 16.48 -3.00 -4.92
CA LYS A 46 15.32 -3.37 -5.75
C LYS A 46 14.12 -3.77 -4.90
N GLN A 47 14.32 -4.48 -3.79
CA GLN A 47 13.25 -4.80 -2.82
C GLN A 47 12.63 -3.52 -2.25
N LYS A 48 13.46 -2.57 -1.82
CA LYS A 48 13.00 -1.27 -1.34
C LYS A 48 12.18 -0.52 -2.39
N ALA A 49 12.66 -0.47 -3.64
CA ALA A 49 11.94 0.18 -4.73
C ALA A 49 10.60 -0.51 -5.03
N ALA A 50 10.57 -1.86 -5.05
CA ALA A 50 9.36 -2.64 -5.28
C ALA A 50 8.31 -2.45 -4.18
N LEU A 51 8.73 -2.46 -2.91
CA LEU A 51 7.84 -2.21 -1.76
C LEU A 51 7.20 -0.83 -1.84
N VAL A 52 7.99 0.21 -2.10
CA VAL A 52 7.49 1.58 -2.26
C VAL A 52 6.49 1.67 -3.42
N ALA A 53 6.81 1.08 -4.57
CA ALA A 53 5.94 1.11 -5.74
C ALA A 53 4.61 0.39 -5.48
N ALA A 54 4.64 -0.76 -4.82
CA ALA A 54 3.44 -1.51 -4.46
C ALA A 54 2.52 -0.73 -3.50
N VAL A 55 3.10 -0.10 -2.46
CA VAL A 55 2.33 0.74 -1.51
C VAL A 55 1.68 1.93 -2.23
N LYS A 56 2.41 2.58 -3.14
CA LYS A 56 1.87 3.69 -3.95
C LYS A 56 0.73 3.25 -4.87
N ALA A 57 0.91 2.12 -5.57
CA ALA A 57 -0.13 1.58 -6.45
C ALA A 57 -1.40 1.20 -5.68
N ALA A 58 -1.29 0.60 -4.49
CA ALA A 58 -2.43 0.27 -3.64
C ALA A 58 -3.18 1.53 -3.18
N ARG A 59 -2.46 2.57 -2.78
CA ARG A 59 -3.05 3.89 -2.45
C ARG A 59 -3.75 4.51 -3.65
N ASP A 60 -3.11 4.52 -4.82
CA ASP A 60 -3.70 5.12 -6.02
C ASP A 60 -4.97 4.37 -6.43
N ALA A 61 -5.01 3.04 -6.31
CA ALA A 61 -6.23 2.25 -6.50
C ALA A 61 -7.34 2.64 -5.50
N GLN A 62 -7.01 2.82 -4.21
CA GLN A 62 -7.98 3.31 -3.21
C GLN A 62 -8.49 4.72 -3.52
N ARG A 63 -7.62 5.61 -4.01
CA ARG A 63 -7.98 6.98 -4.43
C ARG A 63 -8.89 7.01 -5.66
N VAL A 64 -8.75 6.05 -6.57
CA VAL A 64 -9.61 5.92 -7.75
C VAL A 64 -10.98 5.31 -7.39
N MET A 65 -11.07 4.52 -6.32
CA MET A 65 -12.34 3.97 -5.82
C MET A 65 -13.11 4.93 -4.90
N ALA A 66 -12.42 5.82 -4.18
CA ALA A 66 -13.02 6.82 -3.29
C ALA A 66 -14.06 7.78 -3.93
N PRO A 67 -14.00 8.18 -5.22
CA PRO A 67 -15.01 9.05 -5.85
C PRO A 67 -16.38 8.36 -5.99
N ALA A 68 -16.43 7.03 -6.02
CA ALA A 68 -17.67 6.28 -6.23
C ALA A 68 -18.53 6.16 -4.96
N VAL A 69 -17.95 6.28 -3.76
CA VAL A 69 -18.69 6.14 -2.50
C VAL A 69 -19.39 7.44 -2.10
N LEU A 70 -18.85 8.60 -2.48
CA LEU A 70 -19.49 9.90 -2.21
C LEU A 70 -20.67 10.21 -3.15
N ALA A 71 -20.77 9.54 -4.31
CA ALA A 71 -21.87 9.75 -5.25
C ALA A 71 -23.17 9.03 -4.85
N HIS A 72 -23.14 8.06 -3.93
CA HIS A 72 -24.34 7.29 -3.53
C HIS A 72 -25.03 7.79 -2.25
N VAL A 73 -24.47 8.79 -1.57
CA VAL A 73 -25.05 9.36 -0.33
C VAL A 73 -25.90 10.62 -0.61
N GLY A 74 -26.01 11.04 -1.87
CA GLY A 74 -26.74 12.24 -2.29
C GLY A 74 -28.23 12.08 -2.61
N GLU A 75 -28.77 10.87 -2.66
CA GLU A 75 -30.19 10.61 -3.02
C GLU A 75 -30.99 9.96 -1.89
N VAL A 76 -30.97 10.55 -0.69
CA VAL A 76 -32.06 10.33 0.27
C VAL A 76 -32.75 11.67 0.48
N ASP A 77 -33.68 11.96 -0.45
CA ASP A 77 -34.64 13.06 -0.31
C ASP A 77 -35.59 12.76 0.86
N LEU A 78 -35.96 13.83 1.58
CA LEU A 78 -36.78 13.86 2.80
C LEU A 78 -38.25 13.50 2.54
#